data_AF-A0A1G7M8K0-F1
#
_entry.id   AF-A0A1G7M8K0-F1
#
_cell.length_a   1.000
_cell.length_b   1.000
_cell.length_c   1.000
_cell.angle_alpha   90.00
_cell.angle_beta   90.00
_cell.angle_gamma   90.00
#
_symmetry.space_group_name_H-M   'P 1'
#
loop_
_entity.id
_entity.type
_entity.pdbx_description
1 polymer ?
#
loop_
_entity_poly.entity_id
_entity_poly.type
_entity_poly.pdbx_seq_one_letter_code
_entity_poly.pdbx_strand_id
1 'polypeptide(L)'
;MVLFIIGKKIIPFTKAFNDYRTGTKKKEYRARKHVCVACPMRSSCLGKSAQEKKFSVTYYREEYERNNARVHSPQGRYMKGKRQSTVEPVFGTLTQFMGLRKINTIGLKQANKVMHLSAIAYNLKKYLRFTQKRVKSGAGIQALAVLLKRRLYHFERWYLSTLKKLNYLPI
;
A
#
# COMPACT_ATOMS: atom_id res chain seq x y z
N MET A 1 13.12 32.09 8.46
CA MET A 1 12.42 33.05 7.59
C MET A 1 12.55 32.57 6.14
N VAL A 2 11.53 31.92 5.58
CA VAL A 2 11.59 31.43 4.19
C VAL A 2 11.63 32.61 3.23
N LEU A 3 12.78 32.81 2.58
CA LEU A 3 12.97 33.80 1.52
C LEU A 3 12.39 33.24 0.23
N PHE A 4 11.37 33.90 -0.32
CA PHE A 4 10.84 33.53 -1.63
C PHE A 4 11.68 34.17 -2.72
N ILE A 5 12.27 33.36 -3.58
CA ILE A 5 13.09 33.83 -4.70
C ILE A 5 12.34 33.58 -6.01
N ILE A 6 12.04 34.64 -6.75
CA ILE A 6 11.55 34.55 -8.14
C ILE A 6 12.54 35.32 -9.01
N GLY A 7 13.17 34.64 -9.97
CA GLY A 7 14.11 35.27 -10.90
C GLY A 7 15.30 35.94 -10.22
N LYS A 8 15.89 35.26 -9.22
CA LYS A 8 16.99 35.77 -8.36
C LYS A 8 16.63 36.95 -7.44
N LYS A 9 15.36 37.38 -7.37
CA LYS A 9 14.91 38.45 -6.45
C LYS A 9 14.14 37.88 -5.27
N ILE A 10 14.45 38.39 -4.08
CA ILE A 10 13.77 38.06 -2.83
C ILE A 10 12.44 38.83 -2.78
N ILE A 11 11.35 38.12 -2.49
CA ILE A 11 10.02 38.70 -2.36
C ILE A 11 9.69 38.92 -0.89
N PRO A 12 9.33 40.15 -0.50
CA PRO A 12 9.05 40.46 0.89
C PRO A 12 7.74 39.81 1.36
N PHE A 13 7.76 39.35 2.61
CA PHE A 13 6.56 38.95 3.32
C PHE A 13 5.66 40.18 3.53
N THR A 14 4.35 40.02 3.30
CA THR A 14 3.39 41.11 3.46
C THR A 14 2.53 40.90 4.70
N LYS A 15 1.81 39.78 4.80
CA LYS A 15 0.91 39.51 5.92
C LYS A 15 0.56 38.04 6.03
N ALA A 16 0.16 37.60 7.22
CA ALA A 16 -0.55 36.34 7.40
C ALA A 16 -2.04 36.62 7.48
N PHE A 17 -2.86 35.80 6.83
CA PHE A 17 -4.31 35.95 6.81
C PHE A 17 -4.99 34.57 6.79
N ASN A 18 -6.26 34.51 7.18
CA ASN A 18 -7.08 33.33 7.01
C ASN A 18 -7.88 33.47 5.72
N ASP A 19 -7.87 32.41 4.91
CA ASP A 19 -8.69 32.35 3.70
C ASP A 19 -10.17 32.49 4.05
N TYR A 20 -10.87 33.38 3.37
CA TYR A 20 -12.29 33.65 3.65
C TYR A 20 -13.21 32.45 3.37
N ARG A 21 -12.82 31.56 2.43
CA ARG A 21 -13.61 30.38 2.06
C ARG A 21 -13.30 29.20 2.95
N THR A 22 -12.02 28.94 3.19
CA THR A 22 -11.56 27.69 3.81
C THR A 22 -11.12 27.87 5.26
N GLY A 23 -11.07 29.11 5.78
CA GLY A 23 -10.54 29.42 7.12
C GLY A 23 -9.05 29.09 7.28
N THR A 24 -8.35 28.71 6.20
CA THR A 24 -6.99 28.20 6.27
C THR A 24 -6.00 29.33 6.43
N LYS A 25 -5.07 29.19 7.38
CA LYS A 25 -4.00 30.17 7.63
C LYS A 25 -2.97 30.16 6.49
N LYS A 26 -2.76 31.32 5.87
CA LYS A 26 -1.84 31.53 4.75
C LYS A 26 -0.93 32.74 5.00
N LYS A 27 0.25 32.71 4.41
CA LYS A 27 1.20 33.84 4.30
C LYS A 27 1.10 34.42 2.90
N GLU A 28 0.97 35.74 2.81
CA GLU A 28 0.94 36.50 1.57
C GLU A 28 2.30 37.15 1.33
N TYR A 29 2.79 37.01 0.09
CA TYR A 29 4.01 37.62 -0.40
C TYR A 29 3.66 38.49 -1.60
N ARG A 30 4.19 39.71 -1.63
CA ARG A 30 3.90 40.69 -2.68
C ARG A 30 5.19 41.29 -3.23
N ALA A 31 5.46 41.04 -4.50
CA ALA A 31 6.51 41.72 -5.24
C ALA A 31 5.92 43.00 -5.84
N ARG A 32 6.19 44.13 -5.18
CA ARG A 32 5.78 45.47 -5.64
C ARG A 32 6.51 45.84 -6.94
N LYS A 33 6.02 46.88 -7.63
CA LYS A 33 6.55 47.34 -8.91
C LYS A 33 8.07 47.49 -8.93
N HIS A 34 8.67 48.14 -7.92
CA HIS A 34 10.12 48.36 -7.85
C HIS A 34 10.94 47.06 -7.88
N VAL A 35 10.45 45.97 -7.27
CA VAL A 35 11.12 44.67 -7.31
C VAL A 35 11.07 44.09 -8.74
N CYS A 36 9.96 44.30 -9.45
CA CYS A 36 9.69 43.69 -10.75
C CYS A 36 10.16 44.50 -11.97
N VAL A 37 10.59 45.75 -11.85
CA VAL A 37 10.96 46.61 -13.00
C VAL A 37 12.16 46.03 -13.77
N ALA A 38 13.28 45.81 -13.08
CA ALA A 38 14.49 45.25 -13.69
C ALA A 38 14.54 43.71 -13.55
N CYS A 39 13.43 43.00 -13.79
CA CYS A 39 13.39 41.54 -13.65
C CYS A 39 13.40 40.89 -15.05
N PRO A 40 14.38 40.02 -15.37
CA PRO A 40 14.51 39.44 -16.72
C PRO A 40 13.32 38.55 -17.11
N MET A 41 12.62 37.97 -16.13
CA MET A 41 11.42 37.15 -16.35
C MET A 41 10.10 37.92 -16.18
N ARG A 42 10.14 39.26 -16.23
CA ARG A 42 8.94 40.09 -16.02
C ARG A 42 7.82 39.75 -17.00
N SER A 43 8.15 39.60 -18.28
CA SER A 43 7.20 39.32 -19.36
C SER A 43 6.54 37.94 -19.24
N SER A 44 7.24 36.94 -18.71
CA SER A 44 6.68 35.59 -18.50
C SER A 44 5.99 35.41 -17.15
N CYS A 45 6.38 36.18 -16.13
CA CYS A 45 5.85 36.05 -14.77
C CYS A 45 4.56 36.85 -14.51
N LEU A 46 4.44 38.03 -15.14
CA LEU A 46 3.30 38.95 -15.02
C LEU A 46 2.38 38.86 -16.25
N GLY A 47 1.07 39.02 -16.05
CA GLY A 47 0.14 39.21 -17.16
C GLY A 47 0.28 40.58 -17.81
N LYS A 48 -0.31 40.76 -19.00
CA LYS A 48 -0.17 41.98 -19.85
C LYS A 48 -0.41 43.30 -19.10
N SER A 49 -1.35 43.33 -18.15
CA SER A 49 -1.71 44.52 -17.36
C SER A 49 -1.17 44.52 -15.92
N ALA A 50 -0.59 43.41 -15.46
CA ALA A 50 -0.16 43.28 -14.07
C ALA A 50 1.18 43.98 -13.84
N GLN A 51 1.23 44.92 -12.89
CA GLN A 51 2.47 45.63 -12.53
C GLN A 51 3.23 45.01 -11.36
N GLU A 52 2.59 44.09 -10.64
CA GLU A 52 3.08 43.45 -9.42
C GLU A 52 2.65 41.98 -9.35
N LYS A 53 3.38 41.18 -8.58
CA LYS A 53 3.06 39.77 -8.35
C LYS A 53 2.62 39.59 -6.90
N LYS A 54 1.46 38.96 -6.71
CA LYS A 54 0.99 38.49 -5.41
C LYS A 54 0.82 36.98 -5.47
N PHE A 55 1.27 36.29 -4.44
CA PHE A 55 0.94 34.88 -4.25
C PHE A 55 0.82 34.58 -2.76
N SER A 56 0.00 33.57 -2.47
CA SER A 56 -0.24 33.09 -1.12
C SER A 56 0.34 31.69 -0.97
N VAL A 57 0.80 31.41 0.24
CA VAL A 57 1.50 30.20 0.61
C VAL A 57 0.91 29.70 1.90
N THR A 58 0.77 28.38 2.07
CA THR A 58 0.33 27.79 3.33
C THR A 58 1.24 28.23 4.48
N TYR A 59 0.65 28.55 5.64
CA TYR A 59 1.42 29.02 6.79
C TYR A 59 2.50 28.01 7.23
N TYR A 60 2.15 26.72 7.19
CA TYR A 60 2.98 25.58 7.60
C TYR A 60 3.88 25.02 6.48
N ARG A 61 4.35 25.88 5.57
CA ARG A 61 5.15 25.43 4.42
C ARG A 61 6.44 24.71 4.86
N GLU A 62 7.09 25.19 5.91
CA GLU A 62 8.35 24.63 6.41
C GLU A 62 8.18 23.17 6.85
N GLU A 63 7.04 22.85 7.46
CA GLU A 63 6.66 21.50 7.88
C GLU A 63 6.37 20.61 6.67
N TYR A 64 5.69 21.13 5.64
CA TYR A 64 5.49 20.41 4.38
C TYR A 64 6.81 20.12 3.68
N GLU A 65 7.73 21.09 3.60
CA GLU A 65 9.04 20.92 3.00
C GLU A 65 9.89 19.90 3.77
N ARG A 66 9.87 19.95 5.11
CA ARG A 66 10.51 18.94 5.96
C ARG A 66 9.95 17.55 5.71
N ASN A 67 8.64 17.41 5.59
CA ASN A 67 8.01 16.14 5.27
C ASN A 67 8.39 15.67 3.86
N ASN A 68 8.42 16.57 2.89
CA ASN A 68 8.78 16.25 1.52
C ASN A 68 10.23 15.75 1.43
N ALA A 69 11.17 16.46 2.07
CA ALA A 69 12.56 16.05 2.17
C ALA A 69 12.70 14.66 2.81
N ARG A 70 11.99 14.41 3.91
CA ARG A 70 11.96 13.11 4.60
C ARG A 70 11.43 12.00 3.70
N VAL A 71 10.33 12.22 2.98
CA VAL A 71 9.72 11.23 2.07
C VAL A 71 10.61 10.94 0.86
N HIS A 72 11.30 11.95 0.32
CA HIS A 72 12.17 11.80 -0.85
C HIS A 72 13.59 11.31 -0.53
N SER A 73 14.00 11.29 0.73
CA SER A 73 15.26 10.67 1.16
C SER A 73 15.36 9.21 0.69
N PRO A 74 16.58 8.64 0.51
CA PRO A 74 16.74 7.23 0.11
C PRO A 74 16.00 6.26 1.05
N GLN A 75 16.12 6.48 2.37
CA GLN A 75 15.42 5.70 3.38
C GLN A 75 13.89 5.91 3.30
N GLY A 76 13.44 7.15 3.15
CA GLY A 76 12.01 7.48 3.02
C GLY A 76 11.36 6.81 1.82
N ARG A 77 12.05 6.81 0.67
CA ARG A 77 11.59 6.13 -0.55
C ARG A 77 11.51 4.62 -0.35
N TYR A 78 12.54 4.01 0.23
CA TYR A 78 12.54 2.58 0.54
C TYR A 78 11.39 2.20 1.50
N MET A 79 11.24 2.92 2.60
CA MET A 79 10.20 2.65 3.60
C MET A 79 8.79 2.88 3.04
N LYS A 80 8.61 3.88 2.16
CA LYS A 80 7.36 4.11 1.43
C LYS A 80 7.01 2.90 0.55
N GLY A 81 7.97 2.39 -0.24
CA GLY A 81 7.76 1.19 -1.06
C GLY A 81 7.41 -0.05 -0.23
N LYS A 82 8.10 -0.25 0.90
CA LYS A 82 7.79 -1.35 1.83
C LYS A 82 6.37 -1.24 2.37
N ARG A 83 5.91 -0.04 2.73
CA ARG A 83 4.55 0.20 3.23
C ARG A 83 3.47 -0.12 2.19
N GLN A 84 3.71 0.25 0.92
CA GLN A 84 2.80 -0.05 -0.19
C GLN A 84 2.58 -1.56 -0.37
N SER A 85 3.61 -2.37 -0.15
CA SER A 85 3.50 -3.83 -0.28
C SER A 85 2.94 -4.55 0.97
N THR A 86 3.07 -3.94 2.15
CA THR A 86 2.77 -4.62 3.42
C THR A 86 1.50 -4.13 4.09
N VAL A 87 1.44 -2.84 4.38
CA VAL A 87 0.44 -2.25 5.29
C VAL A 87 -0.75 -1.67 4.52
N GLU A 88 -0.51 -0.99 3.41
CA GLU A 88 -1.59 -0.37 2.60
C GLU A 88 -2.61 -1.40 2.06
N PRO A 89 -2.22 -2.59 1.57
CA PRO A 89 -3.19 -3.59 1.09
C PRO A 89 -4.06 -4.15 2.22
N VAL A 90 -3.50 -4.27 3.43
CA VAL A 90 -4.24 -4.70 4.63
C VAL A 90 -5.29 -3.66 4.98
N PHE A 91 -4.91 -2.37 5.04
CA PHE A 91 -5.86 -1.29 5.31
C PHE A 91 -6.96 -1.17 4.25
N GLY A 92 -6.62 -1.35 2.97
CA GLY A 92 -7.62 -1.43 1.91
C GLY A 92 -8.62 -2.57 2.15
N THR A 93 -8.11 -3.75 2.51
CA THR A 93 -8.97 -4.91 2.81
C THR A 93 -9.89 -4.65 4.01
N LEU A 94 -9.34 -4.10 5.08
CA LEU A 94 -10.08 -3.82 6.31
C LEU A 94 -11.20 -2.79 6.08
N THR A 95 -10.92 -1.73 5.32
CA THR A 95 -11.91 -0.67 5.04
C THR A 95 -12.96 -1.10 4.03
N GLN A 96 -12.59 -1.82 2.97
CA GLN A 96 -13.51 -2.21 1.89
C GLN A 96 -14.32 -3.47 2.20
N PHE A 97 -13.69 -4.50 2.79
CA PHE A 97 -14.31 -5.82 2.95
C PHE A 97 -14.63 -6.18 4.40
N MET A 98 -14.03 -5.52 5.40
CA MET A 98 -14.27 -5.81 6.82
C MET A 98 -15.06 -4.71 7.54
N GLY A 99 -15.73 -3.84 6.79
CA GLY A 99 -16.67 -2.86 7.37
C GLY A 99 -16.02 -1.71 8.14
N LEU A 100 -14.70 -1.53 8.09
CA LEU A 100 -14.03 -0.43 8.80
C LEU A 100 -14.18 0.94 8.12
N ARG A 101 -14.78 1.02 6.91
CA ARG A 101 -15.07 2.32 6.26
C ARG A 101 -16.07 3.15 7.06
N LYS A 102 -17.09 2.54 7.65
CA LYS A 102 -18.09 3.20 8.49
C LYS A 102 -18.47 2.28 9.63
N ILE A 103 -18.00 2.63 10.84
CA ILE A 103 -18.33 1.91 12.06
C ILE A 103 -19.66 2.46 12.59
N ASN A 104 -20.66 1.59 12.74
CA ASN A 104 -22.01 1.98 13.14
C ASN A 104 -22.21 2.06 14.67
N THR A 105 -21.21 1.68 15.47
CA THR A 105 -21.30 1.71 16.93
C THR A 105 -21.02 3.11 17.49
N ILE A 106 -21.76 3.50 18.52
CA ILE A 106 -21.59 4.79 19.19
C ILE A 106 -20.52 4.66 20.29
N GLY A 107 -19.57 5.59 20.29
CA GLY A 107 -18.53 5.70 21.33
C GLY A 107 -17.22 4.99 20.99
N LEU A 108 -16.11 5.59 21.46
CA LEU A 108 -14.74 5.16 21.15
C LEU A 108 -14.45 3.72 21.60
N LYS A 109 -14.95 3.33 22.78
CA LYS A 109 -14.75 1.97 23.33
C LYS A 109 -15.36 0.90 22.42
N GLN A 110 -16.53 1.16 21.84
CA GLN A 110 -17.19 0.18 20.96
C GLN A 110 -16.51 0.13 19.59
N ALA A 111 -16.13 1.29 19.04
CA ALA A 111 -15.40 1.36 17.77
C ALA A 111 -14.04 0.61 17.84
N ASN A 112 -13.35 0.73 18.97
CA ASN A 112 -12.11 0.01 19.22
C ASN A 112 -12.31 -1.53 19.20
N LYS A 113 -13.40 -2.05 19.81
CA LYS A 113 -13.74 -3.48 19.73
C LYS A 113 -13.95 -3.96 18.30
N VAL A 114 -14.70 -3.20 17.49
CA VAL A 114 -14.95 -3.53 16.07
C VAL A 114 -13.64 -3.56 15.28
N MET A 115 -12.75 -2.60 15.52
CA MET A 115 -11.43 -2.55 14.89
C MET A 115 -10.59 -3.78 15.24
N HIS A 116 -10.50 -4.16 16.52
CA HIS A 116 -9.76 -5.34 16.94
C HIS A 116 -10.35 -6.64 16.38
N LEU A 117 -11.67 -6.78 16.40
CA LEU A 117 -12.34 -7.96 15.84
C LEU A 117 -12.04 -8.11 14.34
N SER A 118 -12.07 -7.01 13.59
CA SER A 118 -11.73 -7.01 12.16
C SER A 118 -10.27 -7.38 11.92
N ALA A 119 -9.35 -6.87 12.74
CA ALA A 119 -7.93 -7.24 12.65
C ALA A 119 -7.69 -8.72 12.95
N ILE A 120 -8.34 -9.28 13.98
CA ILE A 120 -8.27 -10.71 14.32
C ILE A 120 -8.83 -11.54 13.16
N ALA A 121 -9.99 -11.19 12.62
CA ALA A 121 -10.60 -11.89 11.48
C ALA A 121 -9.69 -11.86 10.24
N TYR A 122 -9.05 -10.73 9.94
CA TYR A 122 -8.07 -10.63 8.86
C TYR A 122 -6.88 -11.56 9.08
N ASN A 123 -6.31 -11.55 10.29
CA ASN A 123 -5.16 -12.40 10.62
C ASN A 123 -5.52 -13.88 10.55
N LEU A 124 -6.69 -14.30 11.06
CA LEU A 124 -7.19 -15.67 10.96
C LEU A 124 -7.38 -16.09 9.49
N LYS A 125 -8.05 -15.26 8.68
CA LYS A 125 -8.23 -15.51 7.24
C LYS A 125 -6.90 -15.68 6.51
N LYS A 126 -5.89 -14.86 6.86
CA LYS A 126 -4.54 -14.95 6.29
C LYS A 126 -3.83 -16.22 6.73
N TYR A 127 -3.92 -16.59 8.01
CA TYR A 127 -3.33 -17.81 8.57
C TYR A 127 -3.87 -19.07 7.89
N LEU A 128 -5.19 -19.16 7.72
CA LEU A 128 -5.84 -20.30 7.06
C LEU A 128 -5.41 -20.49 5.59
N ARG A 129 -5.11 -19.40 4.86
CA ARG A 129 -4.59 -19.49 3.48
C ARG A 129 -3.11 -19.87 3.42
N PHE A 130 -2.35 -19.58 4.48
CA PHE A 130 -0.93 -19.90 4.56
C PHE A 130 -0.69 -21.41 4.74
N THR A 131 -1.47 -22.06 5.59
CA THR A 131 -1.35 -23.49 5.90
C THR A 131 -1.69 -24.41 4.71
N GLN A 132 -2.40 -23.91 3.70
CA GLN A 132 -2.83 -24.68 2.53
C GLN A 132 -1.85 -24.68 1.34
N LYS A 133 -0.65 -24.08 1.45
CA LYS A 133 0.39 -24.18 0.41
C LYS A 133 1.08 -25.55 0.39
N ARG A 134 0.31 -26.65 0.36
CA ARG A 134 0.86 -27.96 0.00
C ARG A 134 1.14 -27.94 -1.49
N VAL A 135 2.38 -28.24 -1.88
CA VAL A 135 2.72 -28.49 -3.29
C VAL A 135 1.79 -29.61 -3.76
N LYS A 136 0.98 -29.36 -4.80
CA LYS A 136 0.20 -30.41 -5.46
C LYS A 136 1.15 -31.31 -6.24
N SER A 137 2.00 -32.08 -5.56
CA SER A 137 2.82 -33.09 -6.22
C SER A 137 1.95 -34.32 -6.45
N GLY A 138 1.80 -34.72 -7.71
CA GLY A 138 1.15 -35.99 -8.07
C GLY A 138 1.92 -37.23 -7.58
N ALA A 139 3.05 -37.04 -6.90
CA ALA A 139 3.93 -38.09 -6.39
C ALA A 139 3.21 -39.09 -5.46
N GLY A 140 2.27 -38.62 -4.62
CA GLY A 140 1.48 -39.50 -3.76
C GLY A 140 0.55 -40.43 -4.55
N ILE A 141 -0.03 -39.95 -5.65
CA ILE A 141 -0.90 -40.73 -6.54
C ILE A 141 -0.07 -41.73 -7.35
N GLN A 142 1.12 -41.33 -7.82
CA GLN A 142 2.04 -42.21 -8.53
C GLN A 142 2.57 -43.34 -7.63
N ALA A 143 2.96 -43.03 -6.40
CA ALA A 143 3.39 -44.03 -5.43
C ALA A 143 2.28 -45.05 -5.12
N LEU A 144 1.04 -44.60 -4.93
CA LEU A 144 -0.10 -45.49 -4.72
C LEU A 144 -0.36 -46.39 -5.93
N ALA A 145 -0.30 -45.84 -7.15
CA ALA A 145 -0.48 -46.61 -8.38
C ALA A 145 0.60 -47.70 -8.55
N VAL A 146 1.85 -47.39 -8.24
CA VAL A 146 2.95 -48.37 -8.27
C VAL A 146 2.75 -49.47 -7.23
N LEU A 147 2.34 -49.12 -6.01
CA LEU A 147 2.05 -50.09 -4.95
C LEU A 147 0.89 -51.02 -5.32
N LEU A 148 -0.19 -50.46 -5.89
CA LEU A 148 -1.34 -51.24 -6.35
C LEU A 148 -0.96 -52.18 -7.50
N LYS A 149 -0.22 -51.69 -8.50
CA LYS A 149 0.28 -52.55 -9.59
C LYS A 149 1.16 -53.68 -9.08
N ARG A 150 2.06 -53.41 -8.12
CA ARG A 150 2.94 -54.43 -7.53
C ARG A 150 2.14 -55.47 -6.73
N ARG A 151 1.12 -55.05 -5.98
CA ARG A 151 0.20 -55.94 -5.26
C ARG A 151 -0.60 -56.83 -6.21
N LEU A 152 -1.16 -56.24 -7.28
CA LEU A 152 -1.91 -56.98 -8.30
C LEU A 152 -1.03 -58.02 -9.00
N TYR A 153 0.18 -57.64 -9.42
CA TYR A 153 1.14 -58.56 -10.03
C TYR A 153 1.51 -59.72 -9.09
N HIS A 154 1.77 -59.44 -7.82
CA HIS A 154 2.04 -60.49 -6.83
C HIS A 154 0.83 -61.41 -6.61
N PHE A 155 -0.39 -60.84 -6.60
CA PHE A 155 -1.62 -61.60 -6.45
C PHE A 155 -1.88 -62.51 -7.66
N GLU A 156 -1.77 -61.99 -8.88
CA GLU A 156 -1.89 -62.78 -10.12
C GLU A 156 -0.86 -63.91 -10.18
N ARG A 157 0.41 -63.61 -9.84
CA ARG A 157 1.48 -64.60 -9.83
C ARG A 157 1.24 -65.68 -8.79
N TRP A 158 0.78 -65.31 -7.60
CA TRP A 158 0.40 -66.25 -6.55
C TRP A 158 -0.77 -67.13 -7.02
N TYR A 159 -1.84 -66.53 -7.56
CA TYR A 159 -3.02 -67.23 -8.07
C TYR A 159 -2.67 -68.25 -9.16
N LEU A 160 -1.89 -67.85 -10.17
CA LEU A 160 -1.42 -68.74 -11.24
C LEU A 160 -0.52 -69.87 -10.71
N SER A 161 0.30 -69.60 -9.68
CA SER A 161 1.12 -70.64 -9.05
C SER A 161 0.29 -71.67 -8.27
N THR A 162 -0.77 -71.22 -7.61
CA THR A 162 -1.71 -72.07 -6.87
C THR A 162 -2.53 -72.94 -7.83
N LEU A 163 -3.04 -72.37 -8.92
CA LEU A 163 -3.76 -73.12 -9.96
C LEU A 163 -2.88 -74.18 -10.63
N LYS A 164 -1.62 -73.87 -10.92
CA LYS A 164 -0.68 -74.88 -11.44
C LYS A 164 -0.52 -76.02 -10.44
N LYS A 165 -0.30 -75.75 -9.14
CA LYS A 165 -0.17 -76.82 -8.13
C LYS A 165 -1.39 -77.73 -8.04
N LEU A 166 -2.60 -77.20 -8.26
CA LEU A 166 -3.84 -77.99 -8.30
C LEU A 166 -3.93 -78.92 -9.52
N ASN A 167 -3.35 -78.54 -10.66
CA ASN A 167 -3.36 -79.34 -11.90
C ASN A 167 -2.23 -80.38 -12.00
N TYR A 168 -1.30 -80.45 -11.05
CA TYR A 168 -0.23 -81.46 -10.97
C TYR A 168 -0.47 -82.49 -9.84
N LEU A 169 -1.65 -82.48 -9.21
CA LEU A 169 -2.05 -83.54 -8.28
C LEU A 169 -2.48 -84.78 -9.09
N PRO A 170 -1.82 -85.95 -8.92
CA PRO A 170 -2.24 -87.17 -9.58
C PRO A 170 -3.61 -87.59 -9.03
N ILE A 171 -4.51 -87.97 -9.94
CA ILE A 171 -5.75 -88.69 -9.61
C ILE A 171 -5.38 -90.04 -9.00
#